data_AF-A0A9D2F3H7-F1
#
_entry.id   AF-A0A9D2F3H7-F1
#
_cell.length_a   1.000
_cell.length_b   1.000
_cell.length_c   1.000
_cell.angle_alpha   90.00
_cell.angle_beta   90.00
_cell.angle_gamma   90.00
#
_symmetry.space_group_name_H-M   'P 1'
#
loop_
_entity.id
_entity.type
_entity.pdbx_description
1 polymer ?
#
loop_
_entity_poly.entity_id
_entity_poly.type
_entity_poly.pdbx_seq_one_letter_code
_entity_poly.pdbx_strand_id
1 'polypeptide(L)'
;LPTTLCEIFLSEVFKKNSIDSLDQETLFTINKFFENNLNVSETSRGLFVHRNTLVYRLEKIRKLTGLDLRNFDDAIVFKVALMVKKYLSANPAKY
;
A
#
# COMPACT_ATOMS: atom_id res chain seq x y z
N LEU A 1 11.91 -16.49 -4.72
CA LEU A 1 11.86 -16.49 -3.24
C LEU A 1 10.91 -17.60 -2.81
N PRO A 2 11.17 -18.36 -1.73
CA PRO A 2 10.17 -19.30 -1.19
C PRO A 2 8.87 -18.57 -0.89
N THR A 3 7.73 -19.10 -1.37
CA THR A 3 6.41 -18.46 -1.21
C THR A 3 6.02 -18.33 0.26
N THR A 4 6.40 -19.30 1.09
CA THR A 4 6.20 -19.29 2.54
C THR A 4 6.86 -18.08 3.21
N LEU A 5 8.07 -17.71 2.81
CA LEU A 5 8.76 -16.55 3.37
C LEU A 5 8.06 -15.24 2.97
N CYS A 6 7.56 -15.16 1.74
CA CYS A 6 6.76 -14.01 1.29
C CYS A 6 5.46 -13.89 2.08
N GLU A 7 4.78 -15.00 2.37
CA GLU A 7 3.55 -15.02 3.17
C GLU A 7 3.81 -14.61 4.63
N ILE A 8 4.89 -15.12 5.24
CA ILE A 8 5.33 -14.71 6.58
C ILE A 8 5.61 -13.21 6.62
N PHE A 9 6.42 -12.70 5.68
CA PHE A 9 6.71 -11.27 5.57
C PHE A 9 5.44 -10.43 5.49
N LEU A 10 4.49 -10.79 4.63
CA LEU A 10 3.22 -10.05 4.51
C LEU A 10 2.41 -10.08 5.82
N SER A 11 2.38 -11.20 6.52
CA SER A 11 1.68 -11.32 7.80
C SER A 11 2.33 -10.48 8.92
N GLU A 12 3.65 -10.37 8.92
CA GLU A 12 4.41 -9.55 9.88
C GLU A 12 4.25 -8.05 9.61
N VAL A 13 4.17 -7.65 8.33
CA VAL A 13 4.02 -6.24 7.96
C VAL A 13 2.65 -5.69 8.36
N PHE A 14 1.57 -6.45 8.12
CA PHE A 14 0.21 -5.93 8.34
C PHE A 14 -0.46 -6.39 9.64
N LYS A 15 0.27 -7.07 10.54
CA LYS A 15 -0.04 -7.36 11.97
C LYS A 15 -1.54 -7.42 12.34
N LYS A 16 -2.34 -8.23 11.62
CA LYS A 16 -3.77 -8.59 11.77
C LYS A 16 -4.73 -8.15 10.66
N ASN A 17 -4.39 -7.17 9.82
CA ASN A 17 -5.23 -6.79 8.69
C ASN A 17 -4.60 -7.34 7.40
N SER A 18 -5.35 -8.10 6.60
CA SER A 18 -4.80 -8.57 5.32
C SER A 18 -4.69 -7.39 4.36
N ILE A 19 -3.61 -7.35 3.57
CA ILE A 19 -3.50 -6.49 2.38
C ILE A 19 -4.65 -6.72 1.37
N ASP A 20 -5.40 -7.81 1.50
CA ASP A 20 -6.62 -8.10 0.74
C ASP A 20 -7.83 -7.28 1.18
N SER A 21 -7.79 -6.63 2.35
CA SER A 21 -8.86 -5.74 2.80
C SER A 21 -8.80 -4.35 2.16
N LEU A 22 -7.78 -4.06 1.35
CA LEU A 22 -7.65 -2.79 0.63
C LEU A 22 -8.51 -2.85 -0.63
N ASP A 23 -9.53 -1.99 -0.67
CA ASP A 23 -10.35 -1.81 -1.86
C ASP A 23 -9.55 -1.19 -3.03
N GLN A 24 -10.13 -1.30 -4.24
CA GLN A 24 -9.50 -0.79 -5.46
C GLN A 24 -9.23 0.71 -5.41
N GLU A 25 -10.12 1.49 -4.77
CA GLU A 25 -9.95 2.94 -4.63
C GLU A 25 -8.75 3.30 -3.74
N THR A 26 -8.57 2.55 -2.66
CA THR A 26 -7.45 2.70 -1.74
C THR A 26 -6.15 2.34 -2.43
N LEU A 27 -6.10 1.20 -3.15
CA LEU A 27 -4.94 0.82 -3.94
C LEU A 27 -4.61 1.86 -5.02
N PHE A 28 -5.61 2.40 -5.70
CA PHE A 28 -5.41 3.47 -6.68
C PHE A 28 -4.83 4.74 -6.05
N THR A 29 -5.37 5.15 -4.90
CA THR A 29 -4.86 6.30 -4.13
C THR A 29 -3.39 6.10 -3.74
N ILE A 30 -3.04 4.91 -3.24
CA ILE A 30 -1.68 4.56 -2.84
C ILE A 30 -0.73 4.58 -4.03
N ASN A 31 -1.10 3.95 -5.14
CA ASN A 31 -0.30 3.95 -6.36
C ASN A 31 -0.06 5.37 -6.87
N LYS A 32 -1.11 6.21 -6.89
CA LYS A 32 -0.96 7.60 -7.31
C LYS A 32 -0.08 8.42 -6.37
N PHE A 33 -0.12 8.12 -5.08
CA PHE A 33 0.75 8.74 -4.09
C PHE A 33 2.23 8.37 -4.30
N PHE A 34 2.52 7.10 -4.61
CA PHE A 34 3.87 6.66 -4.98
C PHE A 34 4.35 7.27 -6.31
N GLU A 35 3.49 7.32 -7.34
CA GLU A 35 3.82 7.94 -8.64
C GLU A 35 4.22 9.41 -8.50
N ASN A 36 3.65 10.11 -7.52
CA ASN A 36 3.93 11.51 -7.22
C ASN A 36 4.97 11.66 -6.09
N ASN A 37 5.83 10.66 -5.87
CA ASN A 37 6.92 10.70 -4.88
C ASN A 37 6.45 11.09 -3.46
N LEU A 38 5.31 10.55 -3.03
CA LEU A 38 4.70 10.81 -1.72
C LEU A 38 4.30 12.29 -1.51
N ASN A 39 4.19 13.07 -2.58
CA ASN A 39 3.80 14.47 -2.49
C ASN A 39 2.28 14.61 -2.42
N VAL A 40 1.77 15.08 -1.28
CA VAL A 40 0.33 15.26 -1.04
C VAL A 40 -0.30 16.24 -2.03
N SER A 41 0.38 17.34 -2.35
CA SER A 41 -0.14 18.38 -3.24
C SER A 41 -0.27 17.88 -4.68
N GLU A 42 0.79 17.28 -5.23
CA GLU A 42 0.78 16.70 -6.58
C GLU A 42 -0.24 15.57 -6.69
N THR A 43 -0.30 14.69 -5.69
CA THR A 43 -1.24 13.56 -5.67
C THR A 43 -2.68 14.04 -5.60
N SER A 44 -2.99 15.05 -4.79
CA SER A 44 -4.34 15.61 -4.70
C SER A 44 -4.83 16.17 -6.05
N ARG A 45 -3.93 16.86 -6.78
CA ARG A 45 -4.20 17.31 -8.15
C ARG A 45 -4.38 16.15 -9.11
N GLY A 46 -3.51 15.14 -9.07
CA GLY A 46 -3.58 13.97 -9.93
C GLY A 46 -4.78 13.04 -9.67
N LEU A 47 -5.37 13.11 -8.48
CA LEU A 47 -6.60 12.39 -8.12
C LEU A 47 -7.86 13.24 -8.28
N PHE A 48 -7.75 14.52 -8.63
CA PHE A 48 -8.86 15.48 -8.69
C PHE A 48 -9.64 15.58 -7.37
N VAL A 49 -8.95 15.51 -6.24
CA VAL A 49 -9.54 15.64 -4.90
C VAL A 49 -8.89 16.78 -4.13
N HIS A 50 -9.60 17.31 -3.14
CA HIS A 50 -9.00 18.29 -2.24
C HIS A 50 -7.89 17.65 -1.39
N ARG A 51 -6.88 18.45 -1.03
CA ARG A 51 -5.75 18.02 -0.18
C ARG A 51 -6.22 17.32 1.10
N ASN A 52 -7.22 17.88 1.78
CA ASN A 52 -7.75 17.30 3.02
C ASN A 52 -8.43 15.95 2.80
N THR A 53 -9.10 15.77 1.65
CA THR A 53 -9.68 14.47 1.28
C THR A 53 -8.59 13.42 1.11
N LEU A 54 -7.47 13.77 0.46
CA LEU A 54 -6.33 12.87 0.37
C LEU A 54 -5.71 12.57 1.74
N VAL A 55 -5.53 13.58 2.60
CA VAL A 55 -5.04 13.37 3.98
C VAL A 55 -5.94 12.43 4.75
N TYR A 56 -7.26 12.55 4.62
CA TYR A 56 -8.22 11.64 5.23
C TYR A 56 -8.08 10.20 4.69
N ARG A 57 -7.89 10.03 3.38
CA ARG A 57 -7.64 8.71 2.79
C ARG A 57 -6.35 8.08 3.30
N LEU A 58 -5.26 8.85 3.37
CA LEU A 58 -3.97 8.40 3.93
C LEU A 58 -4.09 8.02 5.41
N GLU A 59 -4.88 8.78 6.18
CA GLU A 59 -5.18 8.46 7.58
C GLU A 59 -5.97 7.15 7.71
N LYS A 60 -6.96 6.92 6.83
CA LYS A 60 -7.70 5.65 6.78
C LYS A 60 -6.75 4.49 6.44
N ILE A 61 -5.84 4.67 5.47
CA ILE A 61 -4.82 3.67 5.12
C ILE A 61 -3.97 3.33 6.35
N ARG A 62 -3.45 4.33 7.05
CA ARG A 62 -2.65 4.14 8.26
C ARG A 62 -3.41 3.35 9.33
N LYS A 63 -4.68 3.65 9.57
CA LYS A 63 -5.50 2.91 10.54
C LYS A 63 -5.72 1.46 10.12
N LEU A 64 -5.83 1.19 8.82
CA LEU A 64 -6.02 -0.16 8.29
C LEU A 64 -4.72 -0.96 8.30
N THR A 65 -3.59 -0.35 7.97
CA THR A 65 -2.34 -1.10 7.73
C THR A 65 -1.32 -0.97 8.84
N GLY A 66 -1.49 0.01 9.73
CA GLY A 66 -0.51 0.40 10.73
C GLY A 66 0.66 1.22 10.17
N LEU A 67 0.68 1.51 8.87
CA LEU A 67 1.79 2.18 8.18
C LEU A 67 1.39 3.58 7.71
N ASP A 68 2.15 4.60 8.09
CA ASP A 68 1.94 5.98 7.62
C ASP A 68 2.74 6.21 6.33
N LEU A 69 2.09 6.18 5.17
CA LEU A 69 2.76 6.34 3.88
C LEU A 69 3.44 7.70 3.69
N ARG A 70 3.19 8.69 4.57
CA ARG A 70 3.90 9.98 4.55
C ARG A 70 5.27 9.87 5.21
N ASN A 71 5.50 8.85 6.04
CA ASN A 71 6.82 8.46 6.51
C ASN A 71 7.50 7.61 5.43
N PHE A 72 8.75 7.95 5.12
CA PHE A 72 9.49 7.30 4.05
C PHE A 72 9.74 5.80 4.32
N ASP A 73 10.11 5.44 5.55
CA ASP A 73 10.44 4.05 5.92
C ASP A 73 9.19 3.17 5.82
N ASP A 74 8.06 3.64 6.35
CA ASP A 74 6.76 2.97 6.24
C ASP A 74 6.32 2.83 4.77
N ALA A 75 6.54 3.86 3.96
CA ALA A 75 6.22 3.83 2.54
C ALA A 75 7.04 2.79 1.76
N ILE A 76 8.34 2.65 2.08
CA ILE A 76 9.20 1.62 1.48
C ILE A 76 8.73 0.23 1.88
N VAL A 77 8.45 0.00 3.17
CA VAL A 77 7.90 -1.29 3.66
C VAL A 77 6.62 -1.63 2.91
N PHE A 78 5.71 -0.68 2.77
CA PHE A 78 4.46 -0.87 2.04
C PHE A 78 4.68 -1.19 0.57
N LYS A 79 5.60 -0.46 -0.10
CA LYS A 79 5.91 -0.67 -1.51
C LYS A 79 6.46 -2.07 -1.76
N VAL A 80 7.38 -2.53 -0.92
CA VAL A 80 7.93 -3.90 -0.98
C VAL A 80 6.84 -4.93 -0.74
N ALA A 81 5.95 -4.72 0.25
CA ALA A 81 4.82 -5.60 0.50
C ALA A 81 3.89 -5.74 -0.72
N LEU A 82 3.58 -4.64 -1.41
CA LEU A 82 2.80 -4.68 -2.66
C LEU A 82 3.53 -5.46 -3.77
N MET A 83 4.85 -5.31 -3.90
CA MET A 83 5.65 -6.05 -4.87
C MET A 83 5.65 -7.55 -4.58
N VAL A 84 5.79 -7.94 -3.30
CA VAL A 84 5.72 -9.33 -2.85
C VAL A 84 4.34 -9.92 -3.12
N LYS A 85 3.25 -9.19 -2.83
CA LYS A 85 1.89 -9.62 -3.16
C LYS A 85 1.74 -9.87 -4.67
N LYS A 86 2.19 -8.93 -5.50
CA LYS A 86 2.15 -9.07 -6.97
C LYS A 86 2.96 -10.28 -7.44
N TYR A 87 4.13 -10.52 -6.86
CA TYR A 87 4.95 -11.70 -7.15
C TYR A 87 4.23 -13.00 -6.82
N LEU A 88 3.56 -13.09 -5.66
CA LEU A 88 2.76 -14.25 -5.27
C LEU A 88 1.54 -14.47 -6.18
N SER A 89 0.90 -13.41 -6.67
CA SER A 89 -0.21 -13.52 -7.63
C SER A 89 0.23 -13.91 -9.04
N ALA A 90 1.46 -13.56 -9.43
CA ALA A 90 1.99 -13.81 -10.77
C ALA A 90 2.66 -15.19 -10.92
N ASN A 91 2.98 -15.87 -9.81
CA ASN A 91 3.68 -17.15 -9.86
C ASN A 91 2.66 -18.32 -9.95
N PRO A 92 2.58 -19.05 -11.08
CA PRO A 92 1.58 -20.09 -11.33
C PRO A 92 1.81 -21.39 -10.55
N ALA A 93 2.82 -21.48 -9.69
CA ALA A 93 3.09 -22.65 -8.82
C ALA A 93 2.02 -22.89 -7.73
N LYS A 94 0.84 -22.27 -7.88
CA LYS A 94 -0.36 -22.42 -7.04
C LYS A 94 -1.36 -23.43 -7.60
N TYR A 95 -1.00 -24.20 -8.64
CA TYR A 95 -1.75 -25.34 -9.16
C TYR A 95 -0.88 -26.59 -9.20
#